data_AF-A0A812ZE34-F1
#
_entry.id   AF-A0A812ZE34-F1
#
_cell.length_a   1.000
_cell.length_b   1.000
_cell.length_c   1.000
_cell.angle_alpha   90.00
_cell.angle_beta   90.00
_cell.angle_gamma   90.00
#
_symmetry.space_group_name_H-M   'P 1'
#
loop_
_entity.id
_entity.type
_entity.pdbx_description
1 polymer ?
#
loop_
_entity_poly.entity_id
_entity_poly.type
_entity_poly.pdbx_seq_one_letter_code
_entity_poly.pdbx_strand_id
1 'polypeptide(L)'
;MVNARAGTDFGDNTMAYLGQLKKKKGVLLSVCTWHYAEVTDSKYSSFEELKFAHGNDLDILPLRVCEDPWPPEPPNDEEGKAAGLLAMAIPRSRVFVDCRKLSEQEIAFRIAEELRQGGTTVGHGKDALKPTVAAAAGKADAKAWFSLAQRGGGEREGRSYTAKECFVKSLEIDSANAQAWLALGKDHGGASIKGATYSKAECYAKSLEYDDTGMHAWRNLGLHGGGTVKGRPYNQKECFVKALGCSSTFADAWHNLGQADGGNVQGKEYSKKDCYIKALECDDTLKCAWRSLAKQGGGIVGGRSYSAAECEEKGKDAVQPTAAAAAGKADAKAWFYLAQRGGGEREGRSYTAKECFVKSLEIDSANAQAWFALGKDHGGASIKSATYSKSECYAKSLEYDDTGMHAWRNLGLHGGGTVKGRPYSQKECYVKAVGCNSTFADGWNSLGYVGGGNVQGKDYSRTECYVKALECDSSLKLAWHNLAKQGGGVVRGRSYSAAECEAKSKE
;
A
#
# COMPACT_ATOMS: atom_id res chain seq x y z
N MET A 1 22.83 4.46 -13.09
CA MET A 1 22.61 3.72 -14.34
C MET A 1 22.67 4.67 -15.51
N VAL A 2 23.40 4.31 -16.56
CA VAL A 2 23.46 5.06 -17.81
C VAL A 2 22.12 4.90 -18.53
N ASN A 3 21.50 6.00 -18.94
CA ASN A 3 20.26 5.99 -19.70
C ASN A 3 20.62 5.89 -21.19
N ALA A 4 20.75 4.67 -21.71
CA ALA A 4 21.09 4.45 -23.12
C ALA A 4 19.83 4.55 -24.00
N ARG A 5 19.83 5.48 -24.96
CA ARG A 5 18.85 5.51 -26.06
C ARG A 5 19.43 4.73 -27.25
N ALA A 6 18.57 4.18 -28.10
CA ALA A 6 19.01 3.56 -29.35
C ALA A 6 19.88 4.56 -30.16
N GLY A 7 21.15 4.21 -30.40
CA GLY A 7 22.11 5.01 -31.16
C GLY A 7 23.29 5.60 -30.37
N THR A 8 23.36 5.45 -29.04
CA THR A 8 24.54 5.85 -28.25
C THR A 8 25.52 4.69 -28.10
N ASP A 9 26.83 4.92 -28.34
CA ASP A 9 27.87 3.92 -28.05
C ASP A 9 27.94 3.67 -26.52
N PHE A 10 27.77 2.42 -26.13
CA PHE A 10 27.83 2.00 -24.72
C PHE A 10 29.23 2.29 -24.13
N GLY A 11 30.28 2.18 -24.95
CA GLY A 11 31.66 2.43 -24.53
C GLY A 11 31.90 3.89 -24.11
N ASP A 12 31.45 4.85 -24.92
CA ASP A 12 31.58 6.29 -24.63
C ASP A 12 30.89 6.70 -23.33
N ASN A 13 29.71 6.13 -23.06
CA ASN A 13 28.98 6.40 -21.83
C ASN A 13 29.67 5.80 -20.60
N THR A 14 30.21 4.58 -20.69
CA THR A 14 30.99 3.97 -19.60
C THR A 14 32.25 4.78 -19.33
N MET A 15 32.97 5.22 -20.36
CA MET A 15 34.14 6.11 -20.19
C MET A 15 33.78 7.42 -19.50
N ALA A 16 32.71 8.09 -19.95
CA ALA A 16 32.26 9.34 -19.35
C ALA A 16 31.84 9.15 -17.89
N TYR A 17 31.16 8.04 -17.58
CA TYR A 17 30.75 7.70 -16.22
C TYR A 17 31.94 7.44 -15.30
N LEU A 18 32.89 6.58 -15.70
CA LEU A 18 34.08 6.28 -14.92
C LEU A 18 34.96 7.52 -14.71
N GLY A 19 35.08 8.38 -15.72
CA GLY A 19 35.76 9.67 -15.60
C GLY A 19 35.11 10.60 -14.58
N GLN A 20 33.76 10.67 -14.56
CA GLN A 20 33.03 11.43 -13.55
C GLN A 20 33.17 10.82 -12.15
N LEU A 21 33.12 9.49 -12.05
CA LEU A 21 33.24 8.76 -10.79
C LEU A 21 34.59 9.01 -10.14
N LYS A 22 35.67 8.94 -10.93
CA LYS A 22 37.02 9.30 -10.50
C LYS A 22 37.13 10.77 -10.09
N LYS A 23 36.61 11.70 -10.91
CA LYS A 23 36.68 13.14 -10.63
C LYS A 23 35.94 13.54 -9.35
N LYS A 24 34.80 12.88 -9.07
CA LYS A 24 33.93 13.21 -7.93
C LYS A 24 34.17 12.33 -6.70
N LYS A 25 35.12 11.38 -6.75
CA LYS A 25 35.28 10.32 -5.74
C LYS A 25 33.93 9.65 -5.42
N GLY A 26 33.20 9.29 -6.46
CA GLY A 26 31.89 8.66 -6.35
C GLY A 26 31.98 7.18 -6.00
N VAL A 27 30.83 6.59 -5.69
CA VAL A 27 30.69 5.15 -5.41
C VAL A 27 30.26 4.43 -6.69
N LEU A 28 31.01 3.39 -7.07
CA LEU A 28 30.61 2.46 -8.13
C LEU A 28 29.51 1.54 -7.61
N LEU A 29 28.35 1.55 -8.26
CA LEU A 29 27.26 0.62 -7.99
C LEU A 29 27.43 -0.63 -8.84
N SER A 30 28.02 -1.67 -8.26
CA SER A 30 28.32 -2.92 -8.96
C SER A 30 27.12 -3.84 -8.98
N VAL A 31 26.40 -3.93 -10.11
CA VAL A 31 25.24 -4.82 -10.26
C VAL A 31 25.71 -6.26 -10.45
N CYS A 32 25.84 -7.00 -9.34
CA CYS A 32 26.42 -8.33 -9.30
C CYS A 32 25.40 -9.39 -9.75
N THR A 33 25.32 -9.60 -11.06
CA THR A 33 24.68 -10.77 -11.70
C THR A 33 25.60 -11.99 -11.63
N TRP A 34 25.10 -13.14 -12.10
CA TRP A 34 25.86 -14.39 -12.13
C TRP A 34 27.05 -14.36 -13.12
N HIS A 35 27.09 -13.39 -14.04
CA HIS A 35 28.16 -13.17 -15.00
C HIS A 35 28.96 -11.87 -14.70
N TYR A 36 28.85 -11.35 -13.48
CA TYR A 36 29.56 -10.11 -13.12
C TYR A 36 31.07 -10.33 -13.04
N ALA A 37 31.82 -9.37 -13.59
CA ALA A 37 33.27 -9.43 -13.82
C ALA A 37 33.74 -10.52 -14.79
N GLU A 38 32.87 -11.03 -15.67
CA GLU A 38 33.29 -11.90 -16.77
C GLU A 38 34.36 -11.22 -17.65
N VAL A 39 35.42 -11.98 -17.96
CA VAL A 39 36.46 -11.54 -18.89
C VAL A 39 35.93 -11.65 -20.30
N THR A 40 35.92 -10.54 -21.03
CA THR A 40 35.49 -10.49 -22.44
C THR A 40 36.47 -9.65 -23.23
N ASP A 41 36.39 -9.70 -24.56
CA ASP A 41 37.18 -8.83 -25.45
C ASP A 41 36.78 -7.34 -25.37
N SER A 42 35.69 -7.03 -24.66
CA SER A 42 35.21 -5.66 -24.48
C SER A 42 36.03 -4.90 -23.44
N LYS A 43 36.57 -3.74 -23.86
CA LYS A 43 37.25 -2.75 -22.99
C LYS A 43 36.31 -2.05 -21.98
N TYR A 44 35.01 -2.30 -22.09
CA TYR A 44 33.96 -1.68 -21.26
C TYR A 44 33.10 -2.75 -20.55
N SER A 45 33.67 -3.92 -20.32
CA SER A 45 33.04 -5.00 -19.56
C SER A 45 33.02 -4.70 -18.06
N SER A 46 32.16 -5.40 -17.32
CA SER A 46 32.11 -5.29 -15.85
C SER A 46 33.43 -5.66 -15.16
N PHE A 47 34.27 -6.50 -15.80
CA PHE A 47 35.63 -6.77 -15.34
C PHE A 47 36.51 -5.52 -15.41
N GLU A 48 36.53 -4.83 -16.56
CA GLU A 48 37.32 -3.61 -16.75
C GLU A 48 36.79 -2.43 -15.90
N GLU A 49 35.46 -2.34 -15.68
CA GLU A 49 34.86 -1.37 -14.75
C GLU A 49 35.32 -1.60 -13.30
N LEU A 50 35.27 -2.85 -12.84
CA LEU A 50 35.70 -3.22 -11.49
C LEU A 50 37.21 -2.99 -11.31
N LYS A 51 38.00 -3.33 -12.32
CA LYS A 51 39.46 -3.12 -12.35
C LYS A 51 39.80 -1.62 -12.31
N PHE A 52 39.08 -0.80 -13.05
CA PHE A 52 39.24 0.65 -13.03
C PHE A 52 38.92 1.21 -11.64
N ALA A 53 37.78 0.83 -11.04
CA ALA A 53 37.39 1.34 -9.73
C ALA A 53 38.37 0.91 -8.63
N HIS A 54 38.76 -0.36 -8.61
CA HIS A 54 39.75 -0.86 -7.66
C HIS A 54 41.12 -0.19 -7.84
N GLY A 55 41.63 -0.08 -9.07
CA GLY A 55 42.93 0.53 -9.36
C GLY A 55 42.98 2.04 -9.12
N ASN A 56 41.83 2.72 -8.99
CA ASN A 56 41.74 4.14 -8.67
C ASN A 56 41.24 4.42 -7.25
N ASP A 57 41.17 3.40 -6.39
CA ASP A 57 40.73 3.52 -4.99
C ASP A 57 39.35 4.17 -4.84
N LEU A 58 38.42 3.77 -5.72
CA LEU A 58 37.03 4.24 -5.69
C LEU A 58 36.22 3.33 -4.76
N ASP A 59 35.25 3.92 -4.07
CA ASP A 59 34.30 3.16 -3.27
C ASP A 59 33.44 2.28 -4.18
N ILE A 60 33.21 1.04 -3.74
CA ILE A 60 32.43 0.05 -4.49
C ILE A 60 31.31 -0.44 -3.57
N LEU A 61 30.06 -0.23 -3.99
CA LEU A 61 28.87 -0.77 -3.35
C LEU A 61 28.28 -1.88 -4.24
N PRO A 62 28.49 -3.16 -3.88
CA PRO A 62 27.90 -4.29 -4.58
C PRO A 62 26.39 -4.35 -4.37
N LEU A 63 25.67 -4.61 -5.46
CA LEU A 63 24.23 -4.86 -5.49
C LEU A 63 24.04 -6.32 -5.86
N ARG A 64 23.70 -7.15 -4.87
CA ARG A 64 23.52 -8.60 -5.08
C ARG A 64 22.19 -8.86 -5.77
N VAL A 65 22.24 -9.26 -7.04
CA VAL A 65 21.07 -9.70 -7.80
C VAL A 65 21.10 -11.19 -8.14
N CYS A 66 22.27 -11.84 -8.05
CA CYS A 66 22.41 -13.29 -8.24
C CYS A 66 22.17 -14.11 -6.96
N GLU A 67 21.78 -15.37 -7.15
CA GLU A 67 21.75 -16.39 -6.09
C GLU A 67 23.18 -16.83 -5.71
N ASP A 68 23.30 -17.64 -4.65
CA ASP A 68 24.60 -18.18 -4.23
C ASP A 68 25.26 -19.02 -5.33
N PRO A 69 26.61 -18.95 -5.49
CA PRO A 69 27.60 -18.43 -4.54
C PRO A 69 27.76 -16.90 -4.48
N TRP A 70 28.21 -16.37 -3.32
CA TRP A 70 28.50 -14.95 -3.10
C TRP A 70 29.92 -14.72 -2.52
N PRO A 71 30.70 -13.74 -3.05
CA PRO A 71 30.50 -12.98 -4.29
C PRO A 71 30.29 -13.87 -5.54
N PRO A 72 29.77 -13.34 -6.67
CA PRO A 72 29.55 -14.15 -7.88
C PRO A 72 30.85 -14.76 -8.39
N GLU A 73 30.75 -15.97 -8.94
CA GLU A 73 31.85 -16.65 -9.62
C GLU A 73 31.82 -16.29 -11.12
N PRO A 74 32.81 -15.52 -11.63
CA PRO A 74 32.81 -15.08 -13.01
C PRO A 74 32.96 -16.27 -13.97
N PRO A 75 32.15 -16.37 -15.03
CA PRO A 75 32.37 -17.35 -16.09
C PRO A 75 33.64 -16.99 -16.90
N ASN A 76 34.22 -17.99 -17.59
CA ASN A 76 35.32 -17.81 -18.54
C ASN A 76 36.61 -17.19 -17.96
N ASP A 77 37.01 -17.59 -16.74
CA ASP A 77 38.21 -17.09 -16.05
C ASP A 77 39.33 -18.15 -15.95
N GLU A 78 39.87 -18.58 -17.10
CA GLU A 78 40.87 -19.66 -17.18
C GLU A 78 42.14 -19.40 -16.35
N GLU A 79 42.54 -18.14 -16.20
CA GLU A 79 43.72 -17.71 -15.45
C GLU A 79 43.41 -17.23 -14.02
N GLY A 80 42.15 -17.27 -13.58
CA GLY A 80 41.74 -16.83 -12.23
C GLY A 80 41.83 -15.32 -11.98
N LYS A 81 41.97 -14.50 -13.03
CA LYS A 81 42.14 -13.05 -12.94
C LYS A 81 40.87 -12.35 -12.48
N ALA A 82 39.71 -12.76 -12.99
CA ALA A 82 38.43 -12.19 -12.60
C ALA A 82 38.08 -12.56 -11.16
N ALA A 83 38.20 -13.84 -10.79
CA ALA A 83 37.99 -14.31 -9.43
C ALA A 83 38.94 -13.63 -8.43
N GLY A 84 40.21 -13.45 -8.80
CA GLY A 84 41.20 -12.74 -7.98
C GLY A 84 40.84 -11.26 -7.78
N LEU A 85 40.48 -10.55 -8.84
CA LEU A 85 40.04 -9.15 -8.76
C LEU A 85 38.78 -9.00 -7.91
N LEU A 86 37.81 -9.91 -8.07
CA LEU A 86 36.56 -9.89 -7.31
C LEU A 86 36.83 -10.14 -5.82
N ALA A 87 37.73 -11.06 -5.48
CA ALA A 87 38.13 -11.31 -4.10
C ALA A 87 38.81 -10.08 -3.45
N MET A 88 39.55 -9.28 -4.22
CA MET A 88 40.19 -8.04 -3.73
C MET A 88 39.20 -6.87 -3.65
N ALA A 89 38.38 -6.67 -4.68
CA ALA A 89 37.50 -5.50 -4.79
C ALA A 89 36.17 -5.68 -4.04
N ILE A 90 35.66 -6.91 -3.96
CA ILE A 90 34.42 -7.30 -3.31
C ILE A 90 34.66 -8.56 -2.47
N PRO A 91 35.46 -8.50 -1.39
CA PRO A 91 35.66 -9.64 -0.50
C PRO A 91 34.34 -10.06 0.16
N ARG A 92 34.26 -11.29 0.70
CA ARG A 92 33.08 -11.79 1.45
C ARG A 92 32.64 -10.90 2.62
N SER A 93 33.54 -10.07 3.16
CA SER A 93 33.26 -9.11 4.22
C SER A 93 32.76 -7.75 3.72
N ARG A 94 32.75 -7.49 2.41
CA ARG A 94 32.27 -6.24 1.84
C ARG A 94 30.76 -6.11 2.08
N VAL A 95 30.34 -4.95 2.58
CA VAL A 95 28.92 -4.59 2.70
C VAL A 95 28.30 -4.53 1.31
N PHE A 96 27.10 -5.09 1.13
CA PHE A 96 26.38 -5.11 -0.13
C PHE A 96 24.88 -4.91 0.10
N VAL A 97 24.17 -4.42 -0.92
CA VAL A 97 22.70 -4.36 -0.90
C VAL A 97 22.15 -5.66 -1.50
N ASP A 98 21.47 -6.47 -0.68
CA ASP A 98 20.73 -7.62 -1.20
C ASP A 98 19.46 -7.14 -1.92
N CYS A 99 19.48 -7.25 -3.25
CA CYS A 99 18.42 -6.78 -4.13
C CYS A 99 17.43 -7.89 -4.49
N ARG A 100 17.69 -9.14 -4.07
CA ARG A 100 16.82 -10.27 -4.40
C ARG A 100 15.44 -10.07 -3.76
N LYS A 101 14.38 -10.31 -4.55
CA LYS A 101 12.98 -10.21 -4.13
C LYS A 101 12.51 -8.78 -3.76
N LEU A 102 13.29 -7.76 -4.09
CA LEU A 102 12.93 -6.36 -3.89
C LEU A 102 12.46 -5.73 -5.19
N SER A 103 11.50 -4.80 -5.08
CA SER A 103 11.14 -3.89 -6.17
C SER A 103 12.23 -2.85 -6.43
N GLU A 104 12.22 -2.23 -7.61
CA GLU A 104 13.17 -1.16 -7.99
C GLU A 104 13.16 0.00 -6.97
N GLN A 105 11.99 0.32 -6.41
CA GLN A 105 11.82 1.38 -5.42
C GLN A 105 12.48 1.02 -4.08
N GLU A 106 12.36 -0.24 -3.65
CA GLU A 106 13.01 -0.75 -2.44
C GLU A 106 14.53 -0.84 -2.60
N ILE A 107 15.00 -1.24 -3.78
CA ILE A 107 16.44 -1.24 -4.11
C ILE A 107 17.00 0.19 -4.05
N ALA A 108 16.31 1.15 -4.67
CA ALA A 108 16.71 2.55 -4.63
C ALA A 108 16.75 3.11 -3.20
N PHE A 109 15.77 2.75 -2.37
CA PHE A 109 15.74 3.14 -0.96
C PHE A 109 16.93 2.59 -0.18
N ARG A 110 17.28 1.31 -0.35
CA ARG A 110 18.43 0.68 0.33
C ARG A 110 19.77 1.24 -0.13
N ILE A 111 19.94 1.46 -1.44
CA ILE A 111 21.15 2.12 -1.96
C ILE A 111 21.30 3.50 -1.32
N ALA A 112 20.21 4.28 -1.25
CA ALA A 112 20.25 5.59 -0.61
C ALA A 112 20.55 5.50 0.89
N GLU A 113 20.08 4.47 1.59
CA GLU A 113 20.41 4.22 3.00
C GLU A 113 21.90 3.94 3.20
N GLU A 114 22.48 3.03 2.41
CA GLU A 114 23.91 2.67 2.49
C GLU A 114 24.81 3.88 2.18
N LEU A 115 24.52 4.61 1.10
CA LEU A 115 25.33 5.75 0.69
C LEU A 115 25.26 6.94 1.67
N ARG A 116 24.18 7.05 2.46
CA ARG A 116 24.02 8.11 3.48
C ARG A 116 24.85 7.86 4.75
N GLN A 117 25.24 6.62 5.02
CA GLN A 117 26.02 6.25 6.21
C GLN A 117 27.55 6.41 6.01
N GLY A 118 28.01 6.65 4.77
CA GLY A 118 29.43 6.61 4.36
C GLY A 118 30.27 7.86 4.64
N GLY A 119 30.22 8.43 5.85
CA GLY A 119 31.10 9.52 6.30
C GLY A 119 32.06 9.16 7.43
N THR A 120 31.93 7.98 8.03
CA THR A 120 32.78 7.53 9.14
C THR A 120 33.10 6.06 8.95
N THR A 121 34.39 5.78 8.81
CA THR A 121 34.99 4.45 8.84
C THR A 121 34.56 3.70 10.10
N VAL A 122 33.79 2.63 9.94
CA VAL A 122 33.76 1.50 10.87
C VAL A 122 33.83 0.23 10.02
N GLY A 123 34.93 -0.50 10.16
CA GLY A 123 35.12 -1.79 9.49
C GLY A 123 34.06 -2.80 9.96
N HIS A 124 33.42 -3.47 9.01
CA HIS A 124 32.57 -4.63 9.27
C HIS A 124 33.15 -5.88 8.61
N GLY A 125 34.40 -6.20 8.99
CA GLY A 125 34.91 -7.56 8.94
C GLY A 125 34.51 -8.25 10.24
N LYS A 126 33.54 -9.17 10.18
CA LYS A 126 33.13 -10.07 11.27
C LYS A 126 33.06 -9.40 12.66
N ASP A 127 32.15 -8.43 12.78
CA ASP A 127 31.44 -8.03 14.00
C ASP A 127 30.74 -6.70 13.69
N ALA A 128 29.85 -6.73 12.69
CA ALA A 128 28.89 -5.65 12.55
C ALA A 128 27.93 -5.76 13.73
N LEU A 129 27.97 -4.76 14.61
CA LEU A 129 26.98 -4.58 15.66
C LEU A 129 25.61 -4.82 15.05
N LYS A 130 25.00 -5.95 15.43
CA LYS A 130 23.55 -6.06 15.48
C LYS A 130 23.06 -4.76 16.09
N PRO A 131 22.00 -4.10 15.56
CA PRO A 131 21.30 -3.10 16.36
C PRO A 131 21.13 -3.77 17.73
N THR A 132 21.68 -3.15 18.77
CA THR A 132 21.65 -3.76 20.10
C THR A 132 20.22 -4.24 20.30
N VAL A 133 20.01 -5.41 20.88
CA VAL A 133 18.66 -5.96 21.05
C VAL A 133 17.73 -4.89 21.63
N ALA A 134 18.26 -3.99 22.46
CA ALA A 134 17.62 -2.76 22.94
C ALA A 134 17.23 -1.72 21.85
N ALA A 135 18.09 -1.34 20.90
CA ALA A 135 17.75 -0.39 19.84
C ALA A 135 16.77 -0.98 18.81
N ALA A 136 16.93 -2.26 18.46
CA ALA A 136 15.98 -2.98 17.61
C ALA A 136 14.63 -3.18 18.31
N ALA A 137 14.65 -3.55 19.59
CA ALA A 137 13.45 -3.62 20.42
C ALA A 137 12.80 -2.25 20.58
N GLY A 138 13.58 -1.17 20.72
CA GLY A 138 13.08 0.20 20.78
C GLY A 138 12.33 0.59 19.50
N LYS A 139 12.90 0.35 18.32
CA LYS A 139 12.19 0.59 17.05
C LYS A 139 10.95 -0.29 16.88
N ALA A 140 11.01 -1.56 17.29
CA ALA A 140 9.85 -2.45 17.26
C ALA A 140 8.74 -1.97 18.22
N ASP A 141 9.10 -1.48 19.41
CA ASP A 141 8.16 -0.94 20.37
C ASP A 141 7.53 0.38 19.90
N ALA A 142 8.33 1.27 19.29
CA ALA A 142 7.83 2.48 18.65
C ALA A 142 6.79 2.15 17.56
N LYS A 143 7.04 1.11 16.75
CA LYS A 143 6.10 0.63 15.72
C LYS A 143 4.85 -0.01 16.33
N ALA A 144 4.96 -0.69 17.47
CA ALA A 144 3.82 -1.22 18.20
C ALA A 144 2.91 -0.10 18.71
N TRP A 145 3.50 0.94 19.32
CA TRP A 145 2.77 2.16 19.72
C TRP A 145 2.09 2.85 18.53
N PHE A 146 2.78 2.98 17.41
CA PHE A 146 2.21 3.55 16.18
C PHE A 146 1.02 2.74 15.67
N SER A 147 1.15 1.41 15.61
CA SER A 147 0.07 0.51 15.20
C SER A 147 -1.13 0.54 16.17
N LEU A 148 -0.87 0.73 17.46
CA LEU A 148 -1.92 0.92 18.45
C LEU A 148 -2.66 2.25 18.24
N ALA A 149 -1.91 3.32 17.95
CA ALA A 149 -2.46 4.63 17.63
C ALA A 149 -3.39 4.59 16.41
N GLN A 150 -2.97 3.91 15.33
CA GLN A 150 -3.77 3.75 14.11
C GLN A 150 -5.10 3.01 14.34
N ARG A 151 -5.20 2.20 15.41
CA ARG A 151 -6.43 1.49 15.80
C ARG A 151 -7.33 2.31 16.75
N GLY A 152 -6.96 3.55 17.06
CA GLY A 152 -7.70 4.43 17.97
C GLY A 152 -7.17 4.45 19.41
N GLY A 153 -6.08 3.74 19.70
CA GLY A 153 -5.53 3.56 21.04
C GLY A 153 -5.69 2.13 21.55
N GLY A 154 -5.51 1.93 22.86
CA GLY A 154 -5.73 0.65 23.53
C GLY A 154 -4.96 0.52 24.84
N GLU A 155 -4.95 -0.69 25.38
CA GLU A 155 -4.35 -0.98 26.69
C GLU A 155 -2.93 -1.53 26.56
N ARG A 156 -2.01 -1.00 27.38
CA ARG A 156 -0.66 -1.55 27.59
C ARG A 156 -0.30 -1.45 29.07
N GLU A 157 0.23 -2.53 29.63
CA GLU A 157 0.69 -2.57 31.04
C GLU A 157 -0.40 -2.15 32.05
N GLY A 158 -1.66 -2.53 31.80
CA GLY A 158 -2.79 -2.21 32.68
C GLY A 158 -3.26 -0.74 32.61
N ARG A 159 -2.76 0.04 31.64
CA ARG A 159 -3.17 1.43 31.40
C ARG A 159 -3.77 1.57 30.01
N SER A 160 -4.88 2.31 29.92
CA SER A 160 -5.50 2.66 28.65
C SER A 160 -4.87 3.93 28.06
N TYR A 161 -4.61 3.92 26.77
CA TYR A 161 -4.02 5.01 26.02
C TYR A 161 -4.93 5.39 24.84
N THR A 162 -5.13 6.68 24.64
CA THR A 162 -5.77 7.24 23.45
C THR A 162 -4.86 7.13 22.23
N ALA A 163 -5.41 7.27 21.02
CA ALA A 163 -4.60 7.33 19.79
C ALA A 163 -3.50 8.40 19.85
N LYS A 164 -3.83 9.60 20.37
CA LYS A 164 -2.89 10.71 20.50
C LYS A 164 -1.71 10.34 21.40
N GLU A 165 -1.98 9.77 22.58
CA GLU A 165 -0.94 9.35 23.52
C GLU A 165 -0.07 8.24 22.92
N CYS A 166 -0.66 7.31 22.18
CA CYS A 166 0.08 6.27 21.47
C CYS A 166 1.02 6.83 20.40
N PHE A 167 0.58 7.83 19.62
CA PHE A 167 1.46 8.52 18.67
C PHE A 167 2.60 9.28 19.38
N VAL A 168 2.30 9.95 20.50
CA VAL A 168 3.34 10.61 21.31
C VAL A 168 4.35 9.60 21.84
N LYS A 169 3.90 8.47 22.40
CA LYS A 169 4.78 7.41 22.90
C LYS A 169 5.65 6.82 21.79
N SER A 170 5.08 6.62 20.59
CA SER A 170 5.85 6.20 19.42
C SER A 170 6.98 7.18 19.11
N LEU A 171 6.68 8.49 19.11
CA LEU A 171 7.66 9.55 18.82
C LEU A 171 8.68 9.82 19.95
N GLU A 172 8.32 9.50 21.19
CA GLU A 172 9.27 9.54 22.32
C GLU A 172 10.37 8.49 22.15
N ILE A 173 10.05 7.36 21.51
CA ILE A 173 10.98 6.25 21.26
C ILE A 173 11.69 6.44 19.90
N ASP A 174 10.92 6.71 18.84
CA ASP A 174 11.41 6.96 17.49
C ASP A 174 10.85 8.28 16.95
N SER A 175 11.62 9.35 17.15
CA SER A 175 11.23 10.70 16.74
C SER A 175 11.19 10.90 15.22
N ALA A 176 11.75 9.97 14.44
CA ALA A 176 11.88 10.08 12.98
C ALA A 176 10.64 9.57 12.22
N ASN A 177 9.61 9.10 12.92
CA ASN A 177 8.39 8.63 12.29
C ASN A 177 7.55 9.79 11.73
N ALA A 178 7.77 10.11 10.45
CA ALA A 178 7.09 11.19 9.74
C ALA A 178 5.55 11.03 9.72
N GLN A 179 5.04 9.79 9.66
CA GLN A 179 3.60 9.53 9.63
C GLN A 179 2.93 9.81 10.99
N ALA A 180 3.63 9.53 12.11
CA ALA A 180 3.13 9.86 13.43
C ALA A 180 3.03 11.39 13.62
N TRP A 181 4.04 12.14 13.16
CA TRP A 181 3.99 13.60 13.13
C TRP A 181 2.82 14.14 12.28
N LEU A 182 2.62 13.58 11.09
CA LEU A 182 1.51 13.96 10.22
C LEU A 182 0.14 13.70 10.89
N ALA A 183 -0.03 12.53 11.51
CA ALA A 183 -1.26 12.17 12.21
C ALA A 183 -1.55 13.08 13.41
N LEU A 184 -0.53 13.42 14.21
CA LEU A 184 -0.70 14.35 15.34
C LEU A 184 -1.14 15.74 14.90
N GLY A 185 -0.60 16.25 13.79
CA GLY A 185 -1.03 17.53 13.23
C GLY A 185 -2.46 17.48 12.69
N LYS A 186 -2.77 16.43 11.90
CA LYS A 186 -4.03 16.27 11.17
C LYS A 186 -5.21 15.99 12.09
N ASP A 187 -5.07 15.00 12.96
CA ASP A 187 -6.19 14.38 13.68
C ASP A 187 -6.25 14.81 15.16
N HIS A 188 -5.16 15.37 15.70
CA HIS A 188 -5.02 15.64 17.15
C HIS A 188 -4.63 17.07 17.53
N GLY A 189 -4.44 17.93 16.54
CA GLY A 189 -4.20 19.35 16.73
C GLY A 189 -2.80 19.75 17.17
N GLY A 190 -1.84 18.84 17.09
CA GLY A 190 -0.50 18.99 17.68
C GLY A 190 -0.30 18.11 18.91
N ALA A 191 0.87 18.18 19.54
CA ALA A 191 1.21 17.37 20.70
C ALA A 191 2.37 17.94 21.52
N SER A 192 2.49 17.49 22.77
CA SER A 192 3.69 17.70 23.59
C SER A 192 4.49 16.41 23.62
N ILE A 193 5.76 16.45 23.23
CA ILE A 193 6.67 15.31 23.13
C ILE A 193 7.96 15.67 23.87
N LYS A 194 8.31 14.89 24.91
CA LYS A 194 9.49 15.14 25.78
C LYS A 194 9.56 16.59 26.31
N GLY A 195 8.41 17.17 26.67
CA GLY A 195 8.33 18.53 27.23
C GLY A 195 8.30 19.67 26.20
N ALA A 196 8.57 19.41 24.91
CA ALA A 196 8.38 20.39 23.83
C ALA A 196 6.96 20.28 23.26
N THR A 197 6.29 21.43 23.08
CA THR A 197 4.94 21.49 22.51
C THR A 197 4.99 21.89 21.04
N TYR A 198 4.26 21.15 20.21
CA TYR A 198 4.19 21.33 18.77
C TYR A 198 2.74 21.61 18.37
N SER A 199 2.51 22.70 17.65
CA SER A 199 1.25 23.02 16.98
C SER A 199 1.01 22.13 15.77
N LYS A 200 -0.17 22.25 15.14
CA LYS A 200 -0.51 21.54 13.89
C LYS A 200 0.55 21.75 12.80
N ALA A 201 0.90 23.02 12.55
CA ALA A 201 1.85 23.40 11.51
C ALA A 201 3.26 22.86 11.81
N GLU A 202 3.69 22.95 13.07
CA GLU A 202 5.00 22.43 13.48
C GLU A 202 5.06 20.90 13.39
N CYS A 203 3.97 20.19 13.66
CA CYS A 203 3.89 18.75 13.42
C CYS A 203 4.03 18.41 11.92
N TYR A 204 3.39 19.15 11.01
CA TYR A 204 3.58 18.93 9.56
C TYR A 204 5.01 19.26 9.12
N ALA A 205 5.58 20.35 9.62
CA ALA A 205 6.97 20.72 9.35
C ALA A 205 7.96 19.66 9.85
N LYS A 206 7.73 19.11 11.05
CA LYS A 206 8.52 17.99 11.59
C LYS A 206 8.36 16.71 10.77
N SER A 207 7.15 16.40 10.30
CA SER A 207 6.92 15.29 9.37
C SER A 207 7.80 15.45 8.12
N LEU A 208 7.83 16.64 7.53
CA LEU A 208 8.61 16.98 6.34
C LEU A 208 10.12 17.09 6.57
N GLU A 209 10.56 17.31 7.80
CA GLU A 209 11.97 17.26 8.17
C GLU A 209 12.53 15.84 8.02
N TYR A 210 11.73 14.82 8.36
CA TYR A 210 12.10 13.42 8.24
C TYR A 210 11.74 12.80 6.88
N ASP A 211 10.61 13.19 6.29
CA ASP A 211 10.16 12.76 4.96
C ASP A 211 9.61 13.93 4.15
N ASP A 212 10.45 14.51 3.29
CA ASP A 212 10.08 15.66 2.46
C ASP A 212 9.28 15.28 1.19
N THR A 213 8.98 13.99 1.00
CA THR A 213 8.16 13.48 -0.11
C THR A 213 6.67 13.40 0.23
N GLY A 214 6.31 13.69 1.49
CA GLY A 214 4.93 13.64 1.99
C GLY A 214 4.01 14.72 1.40
N MET A 215 3.34 14.43 0.28
CA MET A 215 2.42 15.37 -0.39
C MET A 215 1.30 15.91 0.54
N HIS A 216 0.78 15.06 1.44
CA HIS A 216 -0.26 15.45 2.40
C HIS A 216 0.28 16.40 3.48
N ALA A 217 1.52 16.19 3.93
CA ALA A 217 2.15 17.06 4.91
C ALA A 217 2.42 18.45 4.32
N TRP A 218 2.92 18.51 3.08
CA TRP A 218 3.07 19.77 2.34
C TRP A 218 1.73 20.50 2.16
N ARG A 219 0.68 19.82 1.70
CA ARG A 219 -0.66 20.41 1.59
C ARG A 219 -1.15 20.95 2.92
N ASN A 220 -1.07 20.15 3.98
CA ASN A 220 -1.60 20.54 5.28
C ASN A 220 -0.80 21.71 5.88
N LEU A 221 0.52 21.74 5.71
CA LEU A 221 1.35 22.88 6.10
C LEU A 221 0.90 24.15 5.38
N GLY A 222 0.64 24.07 4.06
CA GLY A 222 0.13 25.20 3.28
C GLY A 222 -1.26 25.68 3.71
N LEU A 223 -2.16 24.78 4.09
CA LEU A 223 -3.48 25.14 4.66
C LEU A 223 -3.36 25.90 5.98
N HIS A 224 -2.23 25.77 6.68
CA HIS A 224 -1.92 26.50 7.91
C HIS A 224 -0.99 27.70 7.69
N GLY A 225 -0.87 28.18 6.45
CA GLY A 225 -0.13 29.40 6.11
C GLY A 225 1.34 29.17 5.72
N GLY A 226 1.84 27.94 5.83
CA GLY A 226 3.23 27.59 5.57
C GLY A 226 4.02 27.29 6.84
N GLY A 227 5.35 27.25 6.73
CA GLY A 227 6.26 26.99 7.85
C GLY A 227 7.69 26.72 7.41
N THR A 228 8.57 26.40 8.36
CA THR A 228 9.99 26.14 8.10
C THR A 228 10.27 24.64 8.06
N VAL A 229 10.79 24.16 6.93
CA VAL A 229 11.17 22.75 6.74
C VAL A 229 12.66 22.68 6.42
N LYS A 230 13.43 21.90 7.19
CA LYS A 230 14.90 21.77 7.05
C LYS A 230 15.62 23.13 6.99
N GLY A 231 15.19 24.08 7.82
CA GLY A 231 15.76 25.44 7.89
C GLY A 231 15.32 26.41 6.78
N ARG A 232 14.54 25.95 5.78
CA ARG A 232 13.99 26.81 4.73
C ARG A 232 12.54 27.20 5.03
N PRO A 233 12.19 28.49 5.03
CA PRO A 233 10.79 28.92 5.13
C PRO A 233 10.04 28.64 3.83
N TYR A 234 8.78 28.25 3.95
CA TYR A 234 7.83 28.05 2.87
C TYR A 234 6.53 28.76 3.20
N ASN A 235 6.01 29.55 2.26
CA ASN A 235 4.66 30.11 2.37
C ASN A 235 3.60 29.10 1.89
N GLN A 236 2.32 29.46 2.08
CA GLN A 236 1.17 28.65 1.63
C GLN A 236 1.29 28.17 0.17
N LYS A 237 1.59 29.07 -0.77
CA LYS A 237 1.67 28.76 -2.21
C LYS A 237 2.81 27.80 -2.50
N GLU A 238 4.00 28.05 -1.94
CA GLU A 238 5.16 27.19 -2.11
C GLU A 238 4.92 25.78 -1.55
N CYS A 239 4.20 25.66 -0.44
CA CYS A 239 3.80 24.36 0.11
C CYS A 239 2.91 23.57 -0.86
N PHE A 240 1.92 24.21 -1.50
CA PHE A 240 1.08 23.53 -2.49
C PHE A 240 1.87 23.13 -3.75
N VAL A 241 2.78 23.99 -4.22
CA VAL A 241 3.70 23.66 -5.32
C VAL A 241 4.61 22.48 -4.96
N LYS A 242 5.12 22.42 -3.71
CA LYS A 242 5.89 21.26 -3.23
C LYS A 242 5.06 19.98 -3.20
N ALA A 243 3.81 20.04 -2.73
CA ALA A 243 2.90 18.89 -2.77
C ALA A 243 2.70 18.37 -4.20
N LEU A 244 2.54 19.28 -5.18
CA LEU A 244 2.43 18.94 -6.61
C LEU A 244 3.75 18.45 -7.24
N GLY A 245 4.89 18.84 -6.67
CA GLY A 245 6.19 18.28 -7.02
C GLY A 245 6.36 16.83 -6.56
N CYS A 246 5.73 16.45 -5.44
CA CYS A 246 5.68 15.06 -4.97
C CYS A 246 4.67 14.22 -5.77
N SER A 247 3.51 14.80 -6.11
CA SER A 247 2.48 14.15 -6.92
C SER A 247 1.72 15.16 -7.79
N SER A 248 1.95 15.12 -9.10
CA SER A 248 1.33 16.03 -10.06
C SER A 248 -0.17 15.76 -10.28
N THR A 249 -0.66 14.60 -9.83
CA THR A 249 -2.08 14.19 -9.92
C THR A 249 -2.87 14.50 -8.65
N PHE A 250 -2.27 15.25 -7.70
CA PHE A 250 -2.93 15.54 -6.43
C PHE A 250 -3.97 16.67 -6.56
N ALA A 251 -5.23 16.29 -6.83
CA ALA A 251 -6.34 17.21 -7.10
C ALA A 251 -6.55 18.29 -6.03
N ASP A 252 -6.49 17.90 -4.75
CA ASP A 252 -6.61 18.84 -3.63
C ASP A 252 -5.52 19.93 -3.62
N ALA A 253 -4.28 19.58 -3.98
CA ALA A 253 -3.19 20.54 -4.01
C ALA A 253 -3.35 21.53 -5.17
N TRP A 254 -3.85 21.07 -6.32
CA TRP A 254 -4.25 21.94 -7.43
C TRP A 254 -5.37 22.89 -7.02
N HIS A 255 -6.42 22.40 -6.35
CA HIS A 255 -7.52 23.24 -5.88
C HIS A 255 -7.04 24.30 -4.89
N ASN A 256 -6.23 23.90 -3.91
CA ASN A 256 -5.65 24.81 -2.92
C ASN A 256 -4.70 25.84 -3.55
N LEU A 257 -3.91 25.45 -4.56
CA LEU A 257 -3.07 26.38 -5.31
C LEU A 257 -3.93 27.42 -6.05
N GLY A 258 -5.06 27.00 -6.63
CA GLY A 258 -6.04 27.92 -7.23
C GLY A 258 -6.65 28.88 -6.20
N GLN A 259 -6.94 28.41 -4.98
CA GLN A 259 -7.37 29.29 -3.88
C GLN A 259 -6.30 30.30 -3.47
N ALA A 260 -5.03 29.95 -3.60
CA ALA A 260 -3.87 30.84 -3.41
C ALA A 260 -3.52 31.65 -4.68
N ASP A 261 -4.48 31.84 -5.60
CA ASP A 261 -4.35 32.60 -6.84
C ASP A 261 -3.30 32.05 -7.83
N GLY A 262 -3.18 30.72 -7.93
CA GLY A 262 -2.36 30.03 -8.93
C GLY A 262 -0.87 29.97 -8.58
N GLY A 263 -0.03 29.56 -9.54
CA GLY A 263 1.42 29.58 -9.37
C GLY A 263 2.21 28.75 -10.37
N ASN A 264 3.53 28.76 -10.21
CA ASN A 264 4.45 28.00 -11.05
C ASN A 264 4.59 26.56 -10.55
N VAL A 265 4.24 25.60 -11.41
CA VAL A 265 4.41 24.16 -11.15
C VAL A 265 5.28 23.58 -12.24
N GLN A 266 6.47 23.10 -11.87
CA GLN A 266 7.45 22.49 -12.79
C GLN A 266 7.83 23.39 -13.99
N GLY A 267 7.95 24.70 -13.77
CA GLY A 267 8.34 25.66 -14.81
C GLY A 267 7.18 26.19 -15.65
N LYS A 268 5.95 25.74 -15.41
CA LYS A 268 4.75 26.24 -16.07
C LYS A 268 3.89 27.06 -15.10
N GLU A 269 3.52 28.27 -15.52
CA GLU A 269 2.57 29.11 -14.79
C GLU A 269 1.14 28.60 -14.96
N TYR A 270 0.41 28.54 -13.86
CA TYR A 270 -1.01 28.21 -13.81
C TYR A 270 -1.76 29.34 -13.15
N SER A 271 -2.77 29.89 -13.84
CA SER A 271 -3.72 30.82 -13.21
C SER A 271 -4.61 30.08 -12.20
N LYS A 272 -5.33 30.84 -11.37
CA LYS A 272 -6.38 30.34 -10.50
C LYS A 272 -7.37 29.39 -11.21
N LYS A 273 -7.81 29.79 -12.40
CA LYS A 273 -8.73 29.02 -13.23
C LYS A 273 -8.08 27.74 -13.76
N ASP A 274 -6.84 27.82 -14.22
CA ASP A 274 -6.10 26.65 -14.72
C ASP A 274 -5.88 25.62 -13.62
N CYS A 275 -5.62 26.06 -12.39
CA CYS A 275 -5.50 25.19 -11.22
C CYS A 275 -6.79 24.43 -10.93
N TYR A 276 -7.97 25.08 -10.99
CA TYR A 276 -9.24 24.38 -10.80
C TYR A 276 -9.54 23.39 -11.92
N ILE A 277 -9.20 23.74 -13.17
CA ILE A 277 -9.30 22.81 -14.30
C ILE A 277 -8.39 21.60 -14.08
N LYS A 278 -7.13 21.82 -13.70
CA LYS A 278 -6.18 20.73 -13.40
C LYS A 278 -6.63 19.85 -12.25
N ALA A 279 -7.21 20.43 -11.20
CA ALA A 279 -7.78 19.67 -10.09
C ALA A 279 -8.88 18.71 -10.59
N LEU A 280 -9.76 19.19 -11.47
CA LEU A 280 -10.86 18.42 -12.04
C LEU A 280 -10.43 17.42 -13.13
N GLU A 281 -9.32 17.67 -13.82
CA GLU A 281 -8.69 16.69 -14.70
C GLU A 281 -8.06 15.54 -13.90
N CYS A 282 -7.63 15.80 -12.66
CA CYS A 282 -7.11 14.77 -11.76
C CYS A 282 -8.24 14.00 -11.05
N ASP A 283 -9.28 14.71 -10.60
CA ASP A 283 -10.46 14.16 -9.94
C ASP A 283 -11.71 15.00 -10.27
N ASP A 284 -12.53 14.51 -11.20
CA ASP A 284 -13.74 15.18 -11.64
C ASP A 284 -14.90 15.05 -10.64
N THR A 285 -14.72 14.31 -9.55
CA THR A 285 -15.70 14.20 -8.46
C THR A 285 -15.53 15.32 -7.42
N LEU A 286 -14.44 16.08 -7.50
CA LEU A 286 -14.08 17.14 -6.56
C LEU A 286 -15.03 18.35 -6.63
N LYS A 287 -16.10 18.29 -5.83
CA LYS A 287 -17.20 19.28 -5.83
C LYS A 287 -16.75 20.70 -5.53
N CYS A 288 -15.80 20.88 -4.60
CA CYS A 288 -15.26 22.20 -4.29
C CYS A 288 -14.56 22.83 -5.50
N ALA A 289 -13.86 22.04 -6.32
CA ALA A 289 -13.21 22.53 -7.53
C ALA A 289 -14.23 22.91 -8.62
N TRP A 290 -15.32 22.16 -8.77
CA TRP A 290 -16.43 22.55 -9.65
C TRP A 290 -17.07 23.88 -9.24
N ARG A 291 -17.35 24.08 -7.94
CA ARG A 291 -17.85 25.37 -7.43
C ARG A 291 -16.86 26.50 -7.66
N SER A 292 -15.57 26.24 -7.46
CA SER A 292 -14.52 27.23 -7.69
C SER A 292 -14.39 27.58 -9.17
N LEU A 293 -14.50 26.61 -10.08
CA LEU A 293 -14.50 26.84 -11.53
C LEU A 293 -15.75 27.60 -12.00
N ALA A 294 -16.92 27.33 -11.41
CA ALA A 294 -18.15 28.10 -11.68
C ALA A 294 -17.95 29.59 -11.38
N LYS A 295 -17.32 29.91 -10.24
CA LYS A 295 -16.94 31.30 -9.88
C LYS A 295 -15.91 31.92 -10.83
N GLN A 296 -15.23 31.13 -11.66
CA GLN A 296 -14.30 31.60 -12.72
C GLN A 296 -14.96 31.58 -14.12
N GLY A 297 -16.29 31.47 -14.19
CA GLY A 297 -17.05 31.52 -15.43
C GLY A 297 -17.15 30.20 -16.19
N GLY A 298 -16.81 29.06 -15.57
CA GLY A 298 -16.73 27.76 -16.25
C GLY A 298 -15.39 27.51 -16.93
N GLY A 299 -15.24 26.46 -17.72
CA GLY A 299 -13.98 26.10 -18.38
C GLY A 299 -14.02 24.79 -19.15
N ILE A 300 -12.90 24.44 -19.79
CA ILE A 300 -12.76 23.16 -20.50
C ILE A 300 -12.09 22.17 -19.55
N VAL A 301 -12.79 21.09 -19.19
CA VAL A 301 -12.28 20.02 -18.32
C VAL A 301 -12.35 18.72 -19.11
N GLY A 302 -11.21 18.04 -19.29
CA GLY A 302 -11.15 16.78 -20.03
C GLY A 302 -11.64 16.89 -21.48
N GLY A 303 -11.42 18.04 -22.13
CA GLY A 303 -11.86 18.31 -23.51
C GLY A 303 -13.33 18.71 -23.68
N ARG A 304 -14.14 18.70 -22.62
CA ARG A 304 -15.52 19.21 -22.64
C ARG A 304 -15.60 20.62 -22.06
N SER A 305 -16.27 21.52 -22.78
CA SER A 305 -16.60 22.86 -22.27
C SER A 305 -17.76 22.78 -21.27
N TYR A 306 -17.60 23.45 -20.14
CA TYR A 306 -18.61 23.63 -19.10
C TYR A 306 -18.85 25.12 -18.86
N SER A 307 -20.11 25.54 -18.92
CA SER A 307 -20.55 26.86 -18.47
C SER A 307 -20.48 26.98 -16.94
N ALA A 308 -20.53 28.22 -16.42
CA ALA A 308 -20.60 28.47 -14.98
C ALA A 308 -21.76 27.72 -14.30
N ALA A 309 -22.94 27.69 -14.93
CA ALA A 309 -24.13 27.02 -14.40
C ALA A 309 -23.96 25.49 -14.36
N GLU A 310 -23.38 24.88 -15.41
CA GLU A 310 -23.08 23.43 -15.40
C GLU A 310 -22.03 23.08 -14.35
N CYS A 311 -21.01 23.92 -14.17
CA CYS A 311 -20.03 23.75 -13.09
C CYS A 311 -20.69 23.84 -11.72
N GLU A 312 -21.61 24.78 -11.51
CA GLU A 312 -22.35 24.92 -10.26
C GLU A 312 -23.21 23.69 -9.97
N GLU A 313 -23.93 23.19 -10.98
CA GLU A 313 -24.72 21.97 -10.88
C GLU A 313 -23.85 20.75 -10.51
N LYS A 314 -22.73 20.55 -11.21
CA LYS A 314 -21.78 19.48 -10.88
C LYS A 314 -21.17 19.63 -9.49
N GLY A 315 -21.02 20.86 -9.03
CA GLY A 315 -20.51 21.23 -7.72
C GLY A 315 -21.51 21.06 -6.58
N LYS A 316 -22.79 20.78 -6.84
CA LYS A 316 -23.74 20.48 -5.76
C LYS A 316 -23.36 19.17 -5.06
N ASP A 317 -23.44 19.17 -3.74
CA ASP A 317 -23.43 17.91 -3.00
C ASP A 317 -24.69 17.14 -3.41
N ALA A 318 -24.62 15.82 -3.55
CA ALA A 318 -25.83 15.01 -3.48
C ALA A 318 -26.53 15.40 -2.17
N VAL A 319 -27.84 15.69 -2.23
CA VAL A 319 -28.64 16.23 -1.11
C VAL A 319 -28.07 15.79 0.23
N GLN A 320 -27.48 16.73 0.98
CA GLN A 320 -26.88 16.39 2.26
C GLN A 320 -27.96 15.74 3.12
N PRO A 321 -27.68 14.59 3.77
CA PRO A 321 -28.61 14.03 4.72
C PRO A 321 -28.89 15.11 5.77
N THR A 322 -30.17 15.39 6.01
CA THR A 322 -30.58 16.32 7.08
C THR A 322 -29.93 15.91 8.40
N ALA A 323 -29.80 16.83 9.36
CA ALA A 323 -29.27 16.50 10.69
C ALA A 323 -29.96 15.26 11.31
N ALA A 324 -31.26 15.10 11.06
CA ALA A 324 -32.03 13.91 11.45
C ALA A 324 -31.60 12.63 10.71
N ALA A 325 -31.31 12.70 9.40
CA ALA A 325 -30.80 11.56 8.65
C ALA A 325 -29.35 11.20 9.03
N ALA A 326 -28.51 12.19 9.35
CA ALA A 326 -27.16 11.97 9.86
C ALA A 326 -27.19 11.34 11.26
N ALA A 327 -28.08 11.81 12.14
CA ALA A 327 -28.33 11.20 13.45
C ALA A 327 -28.87 9.77 13.32
N GLY A 328 -29.79 9.51 12.38
CA GLY A 328 -30.28 8.17 12.07
C GLY A 328 -29.17 7.23 11.62
N LYS A 329 -28.28 7.67 10.72
CA LYS A 329 -27.12 6.85 10.31
C LYS A 329 -26.14 6.57 11.46
N ALA A 330 -25.92 7.55 12.34
CA ALA A 330 -25.09 7.34 13.53
C ALA A 330 -25.73 6.32 14.49
N ASP A 331 -27.05 6.37 14.69
CA ASP A 331 -27.78 5.41 15.52
C ASP A 331 -27.79 4.00 14.92
N ALA A 332 -27.99 3.88 13.60
CA ALA A 332 -27.87 2.61 12.89
C ALA A 332 -26.49 1.97 13.12
N LYS A 333 -25.43 2.78 13.05
CA LYS A 333 -24.06 2.34 13.29
C LYS A 333 -23.83 1.90 14.75
N ALA A 334 -24.44 2.58 15.71
CA ALA A 334 -24.40 2.19 17.12
C ALA A 334 -25.06 0.81 17.33
N TRP A 335 -26.23 0.58 16.74
CA TRP A 335 -26.89 -0.73 16.75
C TRP A 335 -26.03 -1.83 16.11
N PHE A 336 -25.39 -1.54 14.98
CA PHE A 336 -24.49 -2.48 14.32
C PHE A 336 -23.30 -2.88 15.20
N TYR A 337 -22.64 -1.92 15.86
CA TYR A 337 -21.53 -2.24 16.76
C TYR A 337 -21.97 -2.96 18.03
N LEU A 338 -23.15 -2.66 18.54
CA LEU A 338 -23.74 -3.41 19.65
C LEU A 338 -23.97 -4.87 19.25
N ALA A 339 -24.46 -5.11 18.03
CA ALA A 339 -24.63 -6.44 17.48
C ALA A 339 -23.31 -7.23 17.39
N GLN A 340 -22.23 -6.60 16.90
CA GLN A 340 -20.91 -7.23 16.81
C GLN A 340 -20.32 -7.65 18.17
N ARG A 341 -20.75 -7.02 19.27
CA ARG A 341 -20.34 -7.38 20.64
C ARG A 341 -21.18 -8.50 21.26
N GLY A 342 -22.16 -9.04 20.52
CA GLY A 342 -23.07 -10.08 21.00
C GLY A 342 -24.45 -9.57 21.43
N GLY A 343 -24.70 -8.26 21.37
CA GLY A 343 -25.91 -7.61 21.88
C GLY A 343 -25.61 -6.64 23.02
N GLY A 344 -26.66 -6.21 23.73
CA GLY A 344 -26.54 -5.37 24.93
C GLY A 344 -27.82 -4.62 25.27
N GLU A 345 -27.73 -3.73 26.25
CA GLU A 345 -28.88 -3.00 26.78
C GLU A 345 -29.00 -1.60 26.15
N ARG A 346 -30.23 -1.22 25.77
CA ARG A 346 -30.60 0.14 25.37
C ARG A 346 -31.98 0.47 25.93
N GLU A 347 -32.12 1.64 26.53
CA GLU A 347 -33.40 2.13 27.08
C GLU A 347 -34.05 1.15 28.08
N GLY A 348 -33.24 0.48 28.91
CA GLY A 348 -33.72 -0.47 29.90
C GLY A 348 -34.17 -1.82 29.34
N ARG A 349 -33.96 -2.08 28.04
CA ARG A 349 -34.26 -3.35 27.38
C ARG A 349 -32.97 -4.01 26.87
N SER A 350 -32.86 -5.31 27.09
CA SER A 350 -31.78 -6.14 26.54
C SER A 350 -32.11 -6.58 25.10
N TYR A 351 -31.10 -6.55 24.24
CA TYR A 351 -31.16 -6.93 22.83
C TYR A 351 -30.08 -7.96 22.51
N THR A 352 -30.46 -9.01 21.79
CA THR A 352 -29.53 -9.98 21.22
C THR A 352 -28.78 -9.39 20.02
N ALA A 353 -27.64 -9.99 19.63
CA ALA A 353 -26.92 -9.61 18.41
C ALA A 353 -27.82 -9.54 17.16
N LYS A 354 -28.71 -10.54 16.99
CA LYS A 354 -29.64 -10.60 15.85
C LYS A 354 -30.59 -9.41 15.85
N GLU A 355 -31.19 -9.08 16.99
CA GLU A 355 -32.10 -7.94 17.12
C GLU A 355 -31.39 -6.61 16.86
N CYS A 356 -30.15 -6.47 17.35
CA CYS A 356 -29.34 -5.29 17.08
C CYS A 356 -29.01 -5.11 15.58
N PHE A 357 -28.68 -6.19 14.86
CA PHE A 357 -28.49 -6.12 13.41
C PHE A 357 -29.78 -5.75 12.67
N VAL A 358 -30.93 -6.30 13.09
CA VAL A 358 -32.24 -5.93 12.53
C VAL A 358 -32.53 -4.44 12.79
N LYS A 359 -32.32 -3.94 14.00
CA LYS A 359 -32.51 -2.52 14.34
C LYS A 359 -31.61 -1.60 13.51
N SER A 360 -30.35 -1.98 13.30
CA SER A 360 -29.46 -1.25 12.39
C SER A 360 -30.03 -1.16 10.98
N LEU A 361 -30.61 -2.24 10.45
CA LEU A 361 -31.15 -2.30 9.08
C LEU A 361 -32.53 -1.66 8.94
N GLU A 362 -33.31 -1.57 10.01
CA GLU A 362 -34.57 -0.81 10.03
C GLU A 362 -34.34 0.69 9.81
N ILE A 363 -33.19 1.18 10.29
CA ILE A 363 -32.77 2.58 10.20
C ILE A 363 -31.92 2.83 8.95
N ASP A 364 -30.94 1.98 8.67
CA ASP A 364 -30.09 2.04 7.47
C ASP A 364 -30.06 0.68 6.77
N SER A 365 -30.97 0.50 5.80
CA SER A 365 -31.09 -0.74 5.06
C SER A 365 -29.90 -1.04 4.15
N ALA A 366 -29.01 -0.07 3.90
CA ALA A 366 -27.87 -0.20 2.99
C ALA A 366 -26.62 -0.79 3.65
N ASN A 367 -26.67 -1.17 4.93
CA ASN A 367 -25.53 -1.77 5.63
C ASN A 367 -25.29 -3.21 5.15
N ALA A 368 -24.41 -3.38 4.16
CA ALA A 368 -24.07 -4.67 3.58
C ALA A 368 -23.49 -5.66 4.60
N GLN A 369 -22.74 -5.19 5.60
CA GLN A 369 -22.14 -6.05 6.63
C GLN A 369 -23.18 -6.62 7.59
N ALA A 370 -24.19 -5.83 7.96
CA ALA A 370 -25.30 -6.30 8.79
C ALA A 370 -26.11 -7.39 8.08
N TRP A 371 -26.40 -7.21 6.78
CA TRP A 371 -27.03 -8.23 5.95
C TRP A 371 -26.20 -9.52 5.90
N PHE A 372 -24.88 -9.41 5.68
CA PHE A 372 -24.00 -10.57 5.66
C PHE A 372 -23.99 -11.32 7.00
N ALA A 373 -23.91 -10.60 8.13
CA ALA A 373 -23.92 -11.18 9.47
C ALA A 373 -25.23 -11.93 9.77
N LEU A 374 -26.39 -11.35 9.41
CA LEU A 374 -27.68 -12.01 9.57
C LEU A 374 -27.77 -13.34 8.81
N GLY A 375 -27.25 -13.39 7.58
CA GLY A 375 -27.18 -14.63 6.81
C GLY A 375 -26.19 -15.64 7.41
N LYS A 376 -24.98 -15.20 7.76
CA LYS A 376 -23.90 -16.05 8.25
C LYS A 376 -24.18 -16.67 9.62
N ASP A 377 -24.54 -15.82 10.58
CA ASP A 377 -24.52 -16.18 12.00
C ASP A 377 -25.94 -16.39 12.58
N HIS A 378 -26.99 -15.96 11.86
CA HIS A 378 -28.37 -15.95 12.38
C HIS A 378 -29.42 -16.62 11.49
N GLY A 379 -29.01 -17.19 10.35
CA GLY A 379 -29.86 -17.96 9.45
C GLY A 379 -30.87 -17.15 8.63
N GLY A 380 -30.75 -15.82 8.61
CA GLY A 380 -31.74 -14.90 8.05
C GLY A 380 -32.38 -14.00 9.12
N ALA A 381 -33.31 -13.15 8.71
CA ALA A 381 -33.99 -12.22 9.61
C ALA A 381 -35.34 -11.74 9.07
N SER A 382 -36.23 -11.35 9.98
CA SER A 382 -37.39 -10.53 9.65
C SER A 382 -37.06 -9.07 9.95
N ILE A 383 -37.18 -8.21 8.95
CA ILE A 383 -36.92 -6.77 9.04
C ILE A 383 -38.19 -6.07 8.60
N LYS A 384 -38.82 -5.32 9.52
CA LYS A 384 -40.19 -4.81 9.35
C LYS A 384 -41.16 -5.96 9.01
N SER A 385 -41.86 -5.89 7.87
CA SER A 385 -42.83 -6.91 7.43
C SER A 385 -42.24 -7.96 6.47
N ALA A 386 -40.97 -7.85 6.09
CA ALA A 386 -40.32 -8.77 5.16
C ALA A 386 -39.42 -9.76 5.89
N THR A 387 -39.52 -11.04 5.51
CA THR A 387 -38.66 -12.11 6.03
C THR A 387 -37.65 -12.50 4.95
N TYR A 388 -36.38 -12.56 5.35
CA TYR A 388 -35.26 -12.88 4.49
C TYR A 388 -34.61 -14.16 5.00
N SER A 389 -34.48 -15.14 4.11
CA SER A 389 -33.67 -16.34 4.30
C SER A 389 -32.17 -16.01 4.30
N LYS A 390 -31.34 -17.01 4.62
CA LYS A 390 -29.88 -16.91 4.60
C LYS A 390 -29.33 -16.44 3.24
N SER A 391 -29.78 -17.03 2.14
CA SER A 391 -29.35 -16.67 0.78
C SER A 391 -29.84 -15.27 0.39
N GLU A 392 -31.06 -14.89 0.77
CA GLU A 392 -31.60 -13.56 0.51
C GLU A 392 -30.84 -12.47 1.29
N CYS A 393 -30.40 -12.76 2.52
CA CYS A 393 -29.52 -11.87 3.27
C CYS A 393 -28.16 -11.67 2.57
N TYR A 394 -27.54 -12.74 2.02
CA TYR A 394 -26.32 -12.58 1.23
C TYR A 394 -26.54 -11.81 -0.07
N ALA A 395 -27.65 -12.07 -0.77
CA ALA A 395 -28.01 -11.35 -1.97
C ALA A 395 -28.25 -9.86 -1.69
N LYS A 396 -28.91 -9.51 -0.58
CA LYS A 396 -29.08 -8.13 -0.12
C LYS A 396 -27.76 -7.48 0.26
N SER A 397 -26.85 -8.19 0.92
CA SER A 397 -25.49 -7.70 1.18
C SER A 397 -24.79 -7.30 -0.13
N LEU A 398 -24.85 -8.17 -1.15
CA LEU A 398 -24.24 -7.98 -2.47
C LEU A 398 -24.95 -6.93 -3.34
N GLU A 399 -26.22 -6.62 -3.06
CA GLU A 399 -26.95 -5.53 -3.69
C GLU A 399 -26.33 -4.17 -3.33
N TYR A 400 -25.85 -4.02 -2.09
CA TYR A 400 -25.23 -2.79 -1.59
C TYR A 400 -23.70 -2.79 -1.71
N ASP A 401 -23.04 -3.94 -1.57
CA ASP A 401 -21.60 -4.11 -1.75
C ASP A 401 -21.29 -5.40 -2.51
N ASP A 402 -21.07 -5.29 -3.82
CA ASP A 402 -20.79 -6.43 -4.69
C ASP A 402 -19.32 -6.89 -4.67
N THR A 403 -18.48 -6.27 -3.84
CA THR A 403 -17.06 -6.65 -3.67
C THR A 403 -16.85 -7.70 -2.58
N GLY A 404 -17.90 -8.03 -1.82
CA GLY A 404 -17.85 -8.98 -0.70
C GLY A 404 -17.59 -10.43 -1.12
N MET A 405 -16.32 -10.86 -1.18
CA MET A 405 -15.92 -12.23 -1.56
C MET A 405 -16.59 -13.33 -0.71
N HIS A 406 -16.77 -13.09 0.60
CA HIS A 406 -17.42 -14.04 1.51
C HIS A 406 -18.93 -14.13 1.27
N ALA A 407 -19.58 -13.01 0.92
CA ALA A 407 -21.00 -12.99 0.61
C ALA A 407 -21.28 -13.74 -0.70
N TRP A 408 -20.46 -13.54 -1.74
CA TRP A 408 -20.51 -14.32 -2.97
C TRP A 408 -20.31 -15.82 -2.73
N ARG A 409 -19.27 -16.21 -1.98
CA ARG A 409 -19.06 -17.64 -1.65
C ARG A 409 -20.20 -18.22 -0.85
N ASN A 410 -20.71 -17.52 0.16
CA ASN A 410 -21.80 -18.05 0.97
C ASN A 410 -23.12 -18.10 0.20
N LEU A 411 -23.39 -17.15 -0.71
CA LEU A 411 -24.52 -17.26 -1.63
C LEU A 411 -24.41 -18.51 -2.51
N GLY A 412 -23.21 -18.79 -3.05
CA GLY A 412 -22.94 -20.00 -3.81
C GLY A 412 -23.11 -21.29 -3.00
N LEU A 413 -22.69 -21.32 -1.73
CA LEU A 413 -22.92 -22.47 -0.84
C LEU A 413 -24.41 -22.79 -0.62
N HIS A 414 -25.30 -21.82 -0.86
CA HIS A 414 -26.75 -21.96 -0.78
C HIS A 414 -27.41 -22.08 -2.16
N GLY A 415 -26.65 -22.46 -3.19
CA GLY A 415 -27.16 -22.74 -4.54
C GLY A 415 -27.15 -21.55 -5.50
N GLY A 416 -26.83 -20.34 -5.03
CA GLY A 416 -26.91 -19.10 -5.80
C GLY A 416 -28.04 -18.18 -5.35
N GLY A 417 -28.39 -17.20 -6.18
CA GLY A 417 -29.48 -16.25 -5.90
C GLY A 417 -29.50 -15.06 -6.83
N THR A 418 -30.40 -14.11 -6.58
CA THR A 418 -30.58 -12.92 -7.43
C THR A 418 -29.95 -11.70 -6.78
N VAL A 419 -28.95 -11.09 -7.43
CA VAL A 419 -28.26 -9.88 -6.97
C VAL A 419 -28.49 -8.78 -7.99
N LYS A 420 -29.01 -7.61 -7.55
CA LYS A 420 -29.35 -6.47 -8.42
C LYS A 420 -30.23 -6.87 -9.63
N GLY A 421 -31.20 -7.77 -9.41
CA GLY A 421 -32.10 -8.28 -10.45
C GLY A 421 -31.50 -9.33 -11.40
N ARG A 422 -30.21 -9.64 -11.29
CA ARG A 422 -29.56 -10.69 -12.09
C ARG A 422 -29.48 -12.00 -11.29
N PRO A 423 -29.95 -13.14 -11.83
CA PRO A 423 -29.74 -14.44 -11.21
C PRO A 423 -28.27 -14.88 -11.36
N TYR A 424 -27.75 -15.51 -10.31
CA TYR A 424 -26.43 -16.12 -10.27
C TYR A 424 -26.54 -17.56 -9.80
N SER A 425 -25.98 -18.48 -10.57
CA SER A 425 -25.79 -19.87 -10.16
C SER A 425 -24.70 -20.01 -9.09
N GLN A 426 -24.65 -21.15 -8.40
CA GLN A 426 -23.57 -21.50 -7.49
C GLN A 426 -22.17 -21.27 -8.09
N LYS A 427 -21.95 -21.71 -9.34
CA LYS A 427 -20.66 -21.58 -10.03
C LYS A 427 -20.32 -20.11 -10.31
N GLU A 428 -21.27 -19.32 -10.81
CA GLU A 428 -21.04 -17.89 -11.06
C GLU A 428 -20.75 -17.12 -9.77
N CYS A 429 -21.40 -17.49 -8.66
CA CYS A 429 -21.10 -16.93 -7.34
C CYS A 429 -19.64 -17.19 -6.92
N TYR A 430 -19.12 -18.41 -7.11
CA TYR A 430 -17.72 -18.70 -6.79
C TYR A 430 -16.73 -18.00 -7.72
N VAL A 431 -17.05 -17.89 -9.02
CA VAL A 431 -16.28 -17.09 -9.97
C VAL A 431 -16.22 -15.63 -9.53
N LYS A 432 -17.35 -15.05 -9.10
CA LYS A 432 -17.39 -13.68 -8.55
C LYS A 432 -16.54 -13.57 -7.29
N ALA A 433 -16.63 -14.52 -6.36
CA ALA A 433 -15.87 -14.49 -5.11
C ALA A 433 -14.35 -14.41 -5.35
N VAL A 434 -13.80 -15.26 -6.22
CA VAL A 434 -12.36 -15.23 -6.57
C VAL A 434 -11.99 -14.08 -7.51
N GLY A 435 -12.96 -13.56 -8.27
CA GLY A 435 -12.79 -12.36 -9.08
C GLY A 435 -12.65 -11.09 -8.23
N CYS A 436 -13.35 -11.01 -7.09
CA CYS A 436 -13.21 -9.93 -6.11
C CYS A 436 -11.88 -9.99 -5.37
N ASN A 437 -11.38 -11.20 -5.06
CA ASN A 437 -10.08 -11.41 -4.45
C ASN A 437 -9.42 -12.69 -4.98
N SER A 438 -8.38 -12.51 -5.79
CA SER A 438 -7.64 -13.59 -6.43
C SER A 438 -6.83 -14.45 -5.45
N THR A 439 -6.58 -13.98 -4.22
CA THR A 439 -5.88 -14.74 -3.18
C THR A 439 -6.84 -15.45 -2.23
N PHE A 440 -8.14 -15.50 -2.54
CA PHE A 440 -9.15 -16.12 -1.68
C PHE A 440 -9.19 -17.65 -1.82
N ALA A 441 -8.36 -18.34 -1.03
CA ALA A 441 -8.19 -19.79 -1.07
C ALA A 441 -9.51 -20.58 -0.98
N ASP A 442 -10.38 -20.19 -0.04
CA ASP A 442 -11.69 -20.79 0.17
C ASP A 442 -12.62 -20.68 -1.05
N GLY A 443 -12.53 -19.57 -1.79
CA GLY A 443 -13.28 -19.35 -3.02
C GLY A 443 -12.79 -20.26 -4.14
N TRP A 444 -11.47 -20.38 -4.29
CA TRP A 444 -10.86 -21.30 -5.26
C TRP A 444 -11.21 -22.76 -4.98
N ASN A 445 -11.16 -23.18 -3.71
CA ASN A 445 -11.59 -24.53 -3.32
C ASN A 445 -13.08 -24.78 -3.64
N SER A 446 -13.95 -23.81 -3.36
CA SER A 446 -15.37 -23.89 -3.71
C SER A 446 -15.61 -23.92 -5.22
N LEU A 447 -14.85 -23.15 -6.01
CA LEU A 447 -14.93 -23.18 -7.47
C LEU A 447 -14.47 -24.54 -8.03
N GLY A 448 -13.42 -25.13 -7.47
CA GLY A 448 -12.97 -26.48 -7.83
C GLY A 448 -14.03 -27.53 -7.53
N TYR A 449 -14.71 -27.43 -6.39
CA TYR A 449 -15.80 -28.35 -6.01
C TYR A 449 -16.90 -28.44 -7.07
N VAL A 450 -17.25 -27.32 -7.72
CA VAL A 450 -18.25 -27.27 -8.81
C VAL A 450 -17.67 -27.50 -10.21
N GLY A 451 -16.43 -27.98 -10.30
CA GLY A 451 -15.80 -28.38 -11.56
C GLY A 451 -14.91 -27.31 -12.22
N GLY A 452 -14.63 -26.18 -11.56
CA GLY A 452 -13.84 -25.09 -12.10
C GLY A 452 -14.68 -24.02 -12.82
N GLY A 453 -14.04 -23.07 -13.49
CA GLY A 453 -14.71 -21.97 -14.20
C GLY A 453 -13.79 -20.95 -14.86
N ASN A 454 -14.38 -20.04 -15.63
CA ASN A 454 -13.66 -18.93 -16.23
C ASN A 454 -13.55 -17.77 -15.22
N VAL A 455 -12.32 -17.38 -14.88
CA VAL A 455 -12.04 -16.27 -13.96
C VAL A 455 -11.18 -15.27 -14.73
N GLN A 456 -11.74 -14.08 -14.97
CA GLN A 456 -11.06 -12.98 -15.69
C GLN A 456 -10.51 -13.39 -17.07
N GLY A 457 -11.25 -14.23 -17.81
CA GLY A 457 -10.86 -14.67 -19.15
C GLY A 457 -9.96 -15.91 -19.18
N LYS A 458 -9.53 -16.43 -18.03
CA LYS A 458 -8.78 -17.69 -17.94
C LYS A 458 -9.67 -18.81 -17.40
N ASP A 459 -9.70 -19.94 -18.12
CA ASP A 459 -10.36 -21.15 -17.66
C ASP A 459 -9.49 -21.88 -16.64
N TYR A 460 -10.13 -22.28 -15.54
CA TYR A 460 -9.55 -23.12 -14.51
C TYR A 460 -10.36 -24.40 -14.41
N SER A 461 -9.68 -25.54 -14.55
CA SER A 461 -10.23 -26.86 -14.23
C SER A 461 -10.40 -27.04 -12.72
N ARG A 462 -11.08 -28.11 -12.32
CA ARG A 462 -11.22 -28.51 -10.91
C ARG A 462 -9.87 -28.61 -10.19
N THR A 463 -8.91 -29.31 -10.79
CA THR A 463 -7.58 -29.54 -10.20
C THR A 463 -6.80 -28.23 -10.09
N GLU A 464 -6.82 -27.40 -11.12
CA GLU A 464 -6.16 -26.09 -11.11
C GLU A 464 -6.75 -25.16 -10.04
N CYS A 465 -8.06 -25.20 -9.80
CA CYS A 465 -8.70 -24.47 -8.71
C CYS A 465 -8.19 -24.92 -7.33
N TYR A 466 -8.06 -26.24 -7.08
CA TYR A 466 -7.52 -26.73 -5.81
C TYR A 466 -6.04 -26.38 -5.64
N VAL A 467 -5.25 -26.48 -6.71
CA VAL A 467 -3.85 -26.03 -6.71
C VAL A 467 -3.77 -24.54 -6.41
N LYS A 468 -4.58 -23.70 -7.06
CA LYS A 468 -4.64 -22.25 -6.78
C LYS A 468 -5.04 -21.95 -5.35
N ALA A 469 -5.99 -22.70 -4.78
CA ALA A 469 -6.36 -22.57 -3.38
C ALA A 469 -5.15 -22.82 -2.46
N LEU A 470 -4.34 -23.85 -2.74
CA LEU A 470 -3.15 -24.22 -1.97
C LEU A 470 -1.95 -23.29 -2.21
N GLU A 471 -1.87 -22.67 -3.39
CA GLU A 471 -0.91 -21.60 -3.65
C GLU A 471 -1.23 -20.35 -2.81
N CYS A 472 -2.52 -20.06 -2.59
CA CYS A 472 -2.99 -18.98 -1.74
C CYS A 472 -2.83 -19.30 -0.25
N ASP A 473 -3.25 -20.51 0.17
CA ASP A 473 -3.13 -21.01 1.53
C ASP A 473 -2.76 -22.49 1.52
N SER A 474 -1.48 -22.78 1.77
CA SER A 474 -0.94 -24.14 1.78
C SER A 474 -1.39 -24.97 2.98
N SER A 475 -2.05 -24.36 3.97
CA SER A 475 -2.57 -25.04 5.16
C SER A 475 -4.03 -25.48 5.00
N LEU A 476 -4.68 -25.16 3.87
CA LEU A 476 -6.10 -25.46 3.65
C LEU A 476 -6.35 -26.96 3.47
N LYS A 477 -6.61 -27.65 4.58
CA LYS A 477 -6.85 -29.11 4.65
C LYS A 477 -7.89 -29.61 3.63
N LEU A 478 -8.99 -28.86 3.47
CA LEU A 478 -10.05 -29.21 2.52
C LEU A 478 -9.57 -29.23 1.06
N ALA A 479 -8.67 -28.31 0.68
CA ALA A 479 -8.13 -28.26 -0.67
C ALA A 479 -7.15 -29.42 -0.92
N TRP A 480 -6.36 -29.82 0.08
CA TRP A 480 -5.52 -31.02 0.02
C TRP A 480 -6.34 -32.30 -0.16
N HIS A 481 -7.39 -32.48 0.65
CA HIS A 481 -8.29 -33.64 0.53
C HIS A 481 -9.00 -33.67 -0.83
N ASN A 482 -9.44 -32.52 -1.34
CA ASN A 482 -10.08 -32.43 -2.65
C ASN A 482 -9.10 -32.70 -3.80
N LEU A 483 -7.84 -32.24 -3.68
CA LEU A 483 -6.78 -32.52 -4.65
C LEU A 483 -6.39 -34.01 -4.64
N ALA A 484 -6.35 -34.66 -3.47
CA ALA A 484 -6.14 -36.10 -3.35
C ALA A 484 -7.18 -36.90 -4.13
N LYS A 485 -8.46 -36.51 -4.04
CA LYS A 485 -9.55 -37.10 -4.83
C LYS A 485 -9.43 -36.89 -6.34
N GLN A 486 -8.61 -35.95 -6.80
CA GLN A 486 -8.31 -35.76 -8.22
C GLN A 486 -7.04 -36.49 -8.68
N GLY A 487 -6.39 -37.27 -7.80
CA GLY A 487 -5.16 -37.99 -8.13
C GLY A 487 -3.86 -37.28 -7.73
N GLY A 488 -3.95 -36.10 -7.11
CA GLY A 488 -2.80 -35.26 -6.77
C GLY A 488 -2.65 -34.03 -7.69
N GLY A 489 -1.50 -33.36 -7.62
CA GLY A 489 -1.22 -32.19 -8.44
C GLY A 489 0.11 -31.51 -8.12
N VAL A 490 0.46 -30.49 -8.91
CA VAL A 490 1.69 -29.70 -8.72
C VAL A 490 1.34 -28.42 -7.97
N VAL A 491 1.82 -28.30 -6.74
CA VAL A 491 1.61 -27.11 -5.90
C VAL A 491 2.95 -26.40 -5.71
N ARG A 492 3.06 -25.14 -6.14
CA ARG A 492 4.30 -24.34 -6.08
C ARG A 492 5.54 -25.07 -6.66
N GLY A 493 5.36 -25.77 -7.79
CA GLY A 493 6.42 -26.49 -8.48
C GLY A 493 6.78 -27.87 -7.91
N ARG A 494 6.19 -28.28 -6.78
CA ARG A 494 6.34 -29.64 -6.25
C ARG A 494 5.15 -30.51 -6.63
N SER A 495 5.43 -31.68 -7.20
CA SER A 495 4.41 -32.71 -7.46
C SER A 495 4.02 -33.41 -6.16
N TYR A 496 2.73 -33.57 -5.93
CA TYR A 496 2.15 -34.34 -4.84
C TYR A 496 1.25 -35.43 -5.43
N SER A 497 1.49 -36.67 -5.04
CA SER A 497 0.60 -37.80 -5.31
C SER A 497 -0.68 -37.71 -4.48
N ALA A 498 -1.72 -38.47 -4.86
CA ALA A 498 -2.95 -38.56 -4.09
C ALA A 498 -2.71 -38.92 -2.61
N ALA A 499 -1.79 -39.85 -2.32
CA ALA A 499 -1.47 -40.28 -0.96
C ALA A 499 -0.78 -39.18 -0.14
N GLU A 500 0.13 -38.41 -0.76
CA GLU A 500 0.78 -37.27 -0.10
C GLU A 500 -0.22 -36.13 0.18
N CYS A 501 -1.13 -35.85 -0.75
CA CYS A 501 -2.21 -34.89 -0.54
C CYS A 501 -3.14 -35.32 0.61
N GLU A 502 -3.49 -36.61 0.68
CA GLU A 502 -4.32 -37.16 1.75
C GLU A 502 -3.64 -37.03 3.12
N ALA A 503 -2.33 -37.29 3.20
CA ALA A 503 -1.55 -37.08 4.42
C ALA A 503 -1.53 -35.60 4.85
N LYS A 504 -1.30 -34.68 3.89
CA LYS A 504 -1.35 -33.23 4.12
C LYS A 504 -2.72 -32.71 4.56
N SER A 505 -3.80 -33.40 4.23
CA SER A 505 -5.14 -33.01 4.67
C SER A 505 -5.40 -33.28 6.16
N LYS A 506 -4.55 -34.09 6.81
CA LYS A 506 -4.70 -34.52 8.21
C LYS A 506 -3.77 -33.79 9.18
N GLU A 507 -2.58 -33.38 8.71
CA GLU A 507 -1.70 -32.40 9.37
C GLU A 507 -2.45 -31.09 9.62
#